data_AF-B9VGV7-F1
#
_entry.id   AF-B9VGV7-F1
#
_cell.length_a   1.000
_cell.length_b   1.000
_cell.length_c   1.000
_cell.angle_alpha   90.00
_cell.angle_beta   90.00
_cell.angle_gamma   90.00
#
_symmetry.space_group_name_H-M   'P 1'
#
loop_
_entity.id
_entity.type
_entity.pdbx_description
1 polymer ?
#
loop_
_entity_poly.entity_id
_entity_poly.type
_entity_poly.pdbx_seq_one_letter_code
_entity_poly.pdbx_strand_id
1 'polypeptide(L)' 'MNHETTHSDWRTVANCLASQNYISIVKGLVHHFTAIEDEEILDKIYEDFMNNGSITTVLNNDLQDIINYYLSK' A
#
# COMPACT_ATOMS: atom_id res chain seq x y z
N MET A 1 -11.15 -7.09 -29.74
CA MET A 1 -11.11 -5.94 -28.81
C MET A 1 -9.81 -6.10 -28.04
N ASN A 2 -8.83 -5.23 -28.27
CA ASN A 2 -7.45 -5.42 -27.80
C ASN A 2 -7.34 -5.15 -26.30
N HIS A 3 -6.65 -6.03 -25.60
CA HIS A 3 -6.33 -5.95 -24.17
C HIS A 3 -5.23 -4.92 -23.91
N GLU A 4 -5.57 -3.63 -23.88
CA GLU A 4 -4.66 -2.53 -23.46
C GLU A 4 -5.13 -1.84 -22.17
N THR A 5 -5.69 -2.58 -21.20
CA THR A 5 -6.28 -1.97 -20.00
C THR A 5 -5.40 -2.02 -18.75
N THR A 6 -4.34 -2.85 -18.72
CA THR A 6 -3.61 -3.13 -17.47
C THR A 6 -2.69 -1.99 -17.00
N HIS A 7 -2.10 -1.20 -17.92
CA HIS A 7 -1.25 -0.05 -17.55
C HIS A 7 -2.04 1.13 -16.96
N SER A 8 -3.28 1.31 -17.41
CA SER A 8 -4.16 2.41 -17.00
C SER A 8 -4.58 2.28 -15.52
N ASP A 9 -4.87 1.05 -15.08
CA ASP A 9 -5.34 0.80 -13.72
C ASP A 9 -4.20 1.01 -12.70
N TRP A 10 -2.99 0.56 -13.01
CA TRP A 10 -1.85 0.70 -12.11
C TRP A 10 -1.38 2.15 -11.96
N ARG A 11 -1.44 2.95 -13.04
CA ARG A 11 -1.16 4.39 -12.97
C ARG A 11 -2.16 5.13 -12.09
N THR A 12 -3.43 4.70 -12.10
CA THR A 12 -4.48 5.26 -11.23
C THR A 12 -4.24 4.89 -9.77
N VAL A 13 -3.90 3.62 -9.51
CA VAL A 13 -3.53 3.15 -8.16
C VAL A 13 -2.30 3.90 -7.65
N ALA A 14 -1.26 4.07 -8.46
CA ALA A 14 -0.05 4.78 -8.07
C ALA A 14 -0.33 6.26 -7.74
N ASN A 15 -1.13 6.96 -8.54
CA ASN A 15 -1.54 8.34 -8.25
C ASN A 15 -2.38 8.43 -6.97
N CYS A 16 -3.26 7.45 -6.72
CA CYS A 16 -4.06 7.39 -5.51
C CYS A 16 -3.17 7.18 -4.28
N LEU A 17 -2.25 6.20 -4.32
CA LEU A 17 -1.29 5.95 -3.25
C LEU A 17 -0.39 7.17 -2.99
N ALA A 18 0.06 7.88 -4.03
CA ALA A 18 0.85 9.10 -3.89
C ALA A 18 0.08 10.27 -3.25
N SER A 19 -1.27 10.26 -3.35
CA SER A 19 -2.14 11.29 -2.77
C SER A 19 -2.57 11.00 -1.32
N GLN A 20 -2.29 9.80 -0.82
CA GLN A 20 -2.70 9.36 0.52
C GLN A 20 -1.54 9.40 1.50
N ASN A 21 -1.86 9.64 2.78
CA ASN A 21 -0.87 9.46 3.84
C ASN A 21 -0.52 7.97 3.95
N TYR A 22 0.77 7.67 4.02
CA TYR A 22 1.32 6.34 4.26
C TYR A 22 0.56 5.58 5.37
N ILE A 23 0.20 6.28 6.45
CA ILE A 23 -0.57 5.72 7.57
C ILE A 23 -1.93 5.19 7.11
N SER A 24 -2.65 5.97 6.32
CA SER A 24 -3.98 5.60 5.80
C SER A 24 -3.91 4.42 4.83
N ILE A 25 -2.84 4.30 4.06
CA ILE A 25 -2.62 3.18 3.13
C ILE A 25 -2.43 1.88 3.92
N VAL A 26 -1.55 1.90 4.92
CA VAL A 26 -1.27 0.72 5.75
C VAL A 26 -2.51 0.28 6.53
N LYS A 27 -3.19 1.22 7.20
CA LYS A 27 -4.45 0.91 7.90
C LYS A 27 -5.53 0.36 6.97
N GLY A 28 -5.68 0.94 5.78
CA GLY A 28 -6.64 0.47 4.78
C GLY A 28 -6.35 -0.96 4.29
N LEU A 29 -5.07 -1.30 4.09
CA LEU A 29 -4.65 -2.65 3.72
C LEU A 29 -4.93 -3.66 4.84
N VAL A 30 -4.56 -3.33 6.09
CA VAL A 30 -4.82 -4.20 7.24
C VAL A 30 -6.32 -4.43 7.39
N HIS A 31 -7.13 -3.36 7.37
CA HIS A 31 -8.59 -3.45 7.42
C HIS A 31 -9.15 -4.37 6.32
N HIS A 32 -8.69 -4.21 5.08
CA HIS A 32 -9.17 -5.00 3.94
C HIS A 32 -8.89 -6.50 4.08
N PHE A 33 -7.69 -6.88 4.53
CA PHE A 33 -7.31 -8.29 4.63
C PHE A 33 -7.77 -8.98 5.92
N THR A 34 -7.95 -8.22 7.01
CA THR A 34 -8.27 -8.77 8.33
C THR A 34 -9.73 -8.58 8.73
N ALA A 35 -10.49 -7.77 7.97
CA ALA A 35 -11.85 -7.33 8.29
C ALA A 35 -11.99 -6.71 9.70
N ILE A 36 -10.90 -6.14 10.23
CA ILE A 36 -10.90 -5.45 11.53
C ILE A 36 -11.52 -4.07 11.34
N GLU A 37 -12.76 -3.89 11.80
CA GLU A 37 -13.47 -2.59 11.76
C GLU A 37 -13.10 -1.66 12.92
N ASP A 38 -12.42 -2.18 13.95
CA ASP A 38 -12.01 -1.43 15.14
C ASP A 38 -10.77 -0.58 14.86
N GLU A 39 -10.96 0.75 14.87
CA GLU A 39 -9.91 1.72 14.59
C GLU A 39 -8.80 1.73 15.65
N GLU A 40 -9.10 1.41 16.91
CA GLU A 40 -8.11 1.35 18.00
C GLU A 40 -7.18 0.14 17.83
N ILE A 41 -7.71 -0.98 17.35
CA ILE A 41 -6.90 -2.16 17.00
C ILE A 41 -6.03 -1.86 15.78
N LEU A 42 -6.56 -1.18 14.77
CA LEU A 42 -5.78 -0.75 13.59
C LEU A 42 -4.66 0.23 13.98
N ASP A 43 -4.90 1.13 14.92
CA ASP A 43 -3.89 2.06 15.46
C ASP A 43 -2.76 1.31 16.18
N LYS A 44 -3.09 0.36 17.05
CA LYS A 44 -2.09 -0.45 17.76
C LYS A 44 -1.24 -1.31 16.81
N ILE A 45 -1.88 -1.93 15.81
CA ILE A 45 -1.17 -2.68 14.78
C ILE A 45 -0.20 -1.75 14.03
N TYR A 46 -0.67 -0.58 13.59
CA TYR A 46 0.18 0.40 12.91
C TYR A 46 1.35 0.86 13.79
N GLU A 47 1.10 1.16 15.07
CA GLU A 47 2.11 1.59 16.04
C GLU A 47 3.17 0.51 16.29
N ASP A 48 2.76 -0.74 16.49
CA ASP A 48 3.65 -1.89 16.65
C ASP A 48 4.49 -2.14 15.37
N PHE A 49 3.88 -2.02 14.19
CA PHE A 49 4.59 -2.19 12.92
C PHE A 49 5.60 -1.07 12.63
N MET A 50 5.26 0.19 12.96
CA MET A 50 6.18 1.33 12.81
C MET A 50 7.34 1.26 13.79
N ASN A 51 7.08 0.94 15.05
CA ASN A 51 8.10 0.84 16.09
C ASN A 51 9.08 -0.31 15.83
N ASN A 52 8.67 -1.33 15.09
CA ASN A 52 9.52 -2.47 14.75
C ASN A 52 10.38 -2.25 13.48
N GLY A 53 10.27 -1.09 12.79
CA GLY A 53 11.08 -0.72 11.62
C GLY A 53 10.95 -1.64 10.38
N SER A 54 10.14 -2.69 10.49
CA SER A 54 9.95 -3.73 9.48
C SER A 54 9.01 -3.26 8.37
N ILE A 55 8.00 -2.45 8.70
CA ILE A 55 7.06 -1.92 7.72
C ILE A 55 7.68 -0.84 6.82
N THR A 56 8.60 -0.05 7.37
CA THR A 56 9.37 0.95 6.62
C THR A 56 10.31 0.28 5.62
N THR A 57 10.87 -0.88 5.98
CA THR A 57 11.79 -1.62 5.10
C THR A 57 11.04 -2.30 3.95
N VAL A 58 9.94 -3.00 4.26
CA VAL A 58 9.11 -3.69 3.26
C VAL A 58 8.44 -2.69 2.31
N LEU A 59 7.92 -1.57 2.81
CA LEU A 59 7.25 -0.60 1.95
C LEU A 59 8.21 0.32 1.18
N ASN A 60 9.38 0.68 1.72
CA ASN A 60 10.32 1.50 0.95
C ASN A 60 11.09 0.69 -0.09
N ASN A 61 11.46 -0.56 0.19
CA ASN A 61 12.26 -1.34 -0.76
C ASN A 61 11.37 -2.20 -1.66
N ASP A 62 10.58 -3.10 -1.07
CA ASP A 62 9.90 -4.13 -1.85
C ASP A 62 8.73 -3.55 -2.67
N LEU A 63 7.93 -2.64 -2.10
CA LEU A 63 6.85 -2.00 -2.84
C LEU A 63 7.38 -1.05 -3.93
N GLN A 64 8.47 -0.33 -3.67
CA GLN A 64 9.07 0.57 -4.65
C GLN A 64 9.67 -0.21 -5.82
N ASP A 65 10.30 -1.35 -5.57
CA ASP A 65 10.80 -2.25 -6.62
C ASP A 65 9.66 -2.82 -7.48
N ILE A 66 8.55 -3.22 -6.86
CA ILE A 66 7.36 -3.68 -7.58
C ILE A 66 6.79 -2.55 -8.46
N ILE A 67 6.64 -1.35 -7.93
CA ILE A 67 6.13 -0.19 -8.68
C ILE A 67 7.08 0.13 -9.85
N ASN A 68 8.39 0.17 -9.63
CA ASN A 68 9.39 0.45 -10.67
C ASN A 68 9.40 -0.63 -11.77
N TYR A 69 9.24 -1.89 -11.40
CA TYR A 69 9.13 -3.00 -12.36
C TYR A 69 7.95 -2.79 -13.33
N TYR A 70 6.78 -2.43 -12.80
CA TYR A 70 5.59 -2.21 -13.64
C TYR A 70 5.60 -0.87 -14.38
N LEU A 71 6.27 0.16 -13.87
CA LEU A 71 6.41 1.45 -14.57
C LEU A 71 7.48 1.44 -15.67
N SER A 72 8.51 0.59 -15.57
CA SER A 72 9.53 0.44 -16.62
C SER A 72 9.15 -0.55 -17.73
N LYS A 73 7.98 -1.19 -17.61
CA LYS A 73 7.46 -2.16 -18.56
C LYS A 73 6.58 -1.51 -19.63
#